data_AF-A0A218QU31-F1
#
_entry.id   AF-A0A218QU31-F1
#
_cell.length_a   1.000
_cell.length_b   1.000
_cell.length_c   1.000
_cell.angle_alpha   90.00
_cell.angle_beta   90.00
_cell.angle_gamma   90.00
#
_symmetry.space_group_name_H-M   'P 1'
#
loop_
_entity.id
_entity.type
_entity.pdbx_description
1 polymer ?
#
loop_
_entity_poly.entity_id
_entity_poly.type
_entity_poly.pdbx_seq_one_letter_code
_entity_poly.pdbx_strand_id
1 'polypeptide(L)'
;MRLGAFFGLTAGVQPEHMVRAVLEAIAYQVKEIVIAINASSNTVIEELAVDGGMSENNFLLQFQADVLEIAVKRPAMRDTTVQGVAFAAGLAVGFWDDYQALVQGRIIDRCFSPSALNNNAADFATWLDALAMQFLQYGGGLSLLLGLMTALLLFSSVVAHELGHSFIAIRARN
;
A
#
# COMPACT_ATOMS: atom_id res chain seq x y z
N MET A 1 0.30 -6.34 21.61
CA MET A 1 -1.04 -7.00 21.55
C MET A 1 -1.61 -6.65 20.18
N ARG A 2 -1.94 -7.64 19.33
CA ARG A 2 -2.47 -7.44 17.97
C ARG A 2 -3.99 -7.51 18.04
N LEU A 3 -4.69 -6.38 17.93
CA LEU A 3 -6.15 -6.34 17.89
C LEU A 3 -6.62 -5.70 16.58
N GLY A 4 -7.61 -6.33 15.94
CA GLY A 4 -8.37 -5.79 14.82
C GLY A 4 -9.86 -5.70 15.20
N ALA A 5 -10.60 -4.82 14.54
CA ALA A 5 -12.01 -4.61 14.80
C ALA A 5 -12.78 -4.41 13.49
N PHE A 6 -14.07 -4.74 13.50
CA PHE A 6 -15.02 -4.41 12.46
C PHE A 6 -16.05 -3.42 13.01
N PHE A 7 -16.36 -2.38 12.24
CA PHE A 7 -17.32 -1.34 12.60
C PHE A 7 -18.48 -1.33 11.61
N GLY A 8 -19.63 -0.76 12.02
CA GLY A 8 -20.80 -0.59 11.14
C GLY A 8 -21.59 -1.88 10.84
N LEU A 9 -21.47 -2.91 11.69
CA LEU A 9 -22.19 -4.17 11.49
C LEU A 9 -23.71 -3.99 11.69
N THR A 10 -24.50 -4.48 10.73
CA THR A 10 -25.97 -4.55 10.80
C THR A 10 -26.45 -5.96 10.49
N ALA A 11 -27.72 -6.26 10.75
CA ALA A 11 -28.31 -7.57 10.48
C ALA A 11 -28.25 -8.00 8.99
N GLY A 12 -28.01 -7.06 8.07
CA GLY A 12 -27.86 -7.34 6.63
C GLY A 12 -26.44 -7.67 6.19
N VAL A 13 -25.44 -7.60 7.07
CA VAL A 13 -24.04 -7.88 6.72
C VAL A 13 -23.87 -9.35 6.36
N GLN A 14 -23.18 -9.61 5.24
CA GLN A 14 -22.88 -10.93 4.71
C GLN A 14 -21.35 -11.12 4.63
N PRO A 15 -20.85 -12.36 4.53
CA PRO A 15 -19.42 -12.63 4.43
C PRO A 15 -18.70 -11.85 3.32
N GLU A 16 -19.37 -11.59 2.19
CA GLU A 16 -18.82 -10.84 1.06
C GLU A 16 -18.51 -9.39 1.44
N HIS A 17 -19.36 -8.77 2.28
CA HIS A 17 -19.12 -7.42 2.80
C HIS A 17 -17.88 -7.38 3.72
N MET A 18 -17.64 -8.44 4.49
CA MET A 18 -16.47 -8.55 5.37
C MET A 18 -15.19 -8.68 4.55
N VAL A 19 -15.19 -9.54 3.52
CA VAL A 19 -14.05 -9.71 2.61
C VAL A 19 -13.74 -8.39 1.90
N ARG A 20 -14.78 -7.71 1.38
CA ARG A 20 -14.63 -6.41 0.75
C ARG A 20 -14.05 -5.37 1.71
N ALA A 21 -14.56 -5.28 2.94
CA ALA A 21 -14.06 -4.36 3.96
C ALA A 21 -12.57 -4.59 4.28
N VAL A 22 -12.11 -5.84 4.30
CA VAL A 22 -10.68 -6.15 4.49
C VAL A 22 -9.84 -5.65 3.31
N LEU A 23 -10.30 -5.85 2.07
CA LEU A 23 -9.59 -5.36 0.87
C LEU A 23 -9.55 -3.82 0.83
N GLU A 24 -10.66 -3.16 1.16
CA GLU A 24 -10.72 -1.70 1.22
C GLU A 24 -9.83 -1.15 2.35
N ALA A 25 -9.80 -1.80 3.52
CA ALA A 25 -8.90 -1.45 4.62
C ALA A 25 -7.41 -1.55 4.25
N ILE A 26 -7.03 -2.51 3.41
CA ILE A 26 -5.66 -2.59 2.88
C ILE A 26 -5.36 -1.34 2.03
N ALA A 27 -6.27 -0.96 1.14
CA ALA A 27 -6.07 0.20 0.27
C ALA A 27 -6.03 1.52 1.05
N TYR A 28 -6.81 1.66 2.11
CA TYR A 28 -6.78 2.83 2.99
C TYR A 28 -5.49 2.93 3.81
N GLN A 29 -4.96 1.82 4.31
CA GLN A 29 -3.65 1.80 4.96
C GLN A 29 -2.53 2.26 4.01
N VAL A 30 -2.58 1.81 2.75
CA VAL A 30 -1.64 2.28 1.72
C VAL A 30 -1.80 3.79 1.46
N LYS A 31 -3.04 4.31 1.46
CA LYS A 31 -3.30 5.75 1.34
C LYS A 31 -2.72 6.56 2.48
N GLU A 32 -2.85 6.10 3.72
CA GLU A 32 -2.24 6.77 4.87
C GLU A 32 -0.71 6.85 4.73
N ILE A 33 -0.08 5.76 4.26
CA ILE A 33 1.37 5.73 4.00
C ILE A 33 1.75 6.72 2.91
N VAL A 34 1.02 6.74 1.79
CA VAL A 34 1.28 7.67 0.67
C VAL A 34 1.13 9.13 1.12
N ILE A 35 0.12 9.45 1.92
CA ILE A 35 -0.06 10.79 2.51
C ILE A 35 1.14 11.15 3.38
N ALA A 36 1.59 10.24 4.25
CA ALA A 36 2.73 10.47 5.13
C ALA A 36 4.05 10.66 4.34
N ILE A 37 4.27 9.88 3.28
CA ILE A 37 5.44 10.03 2.39
C ILE A 37 5.38 11.38 1.68
N ASN A 38 4.24 11.75 1.09
CA ASN A 38 4.08 13.03 0.39
C ASN A 38 4.24 14.23 1.35
N ALA A 39 3.86 14.10 2.61
CA ALA A 39 4.05 15.14 3.63
C ALA A 39 5.52 15.30 4.08
N SER A 40 6.35 14.27 3.90
CA SER A 40 7.75 14.25 4.34
C SER A 40 8.77 14.32 3.19
N SER A 41 8.29 14.39 1.95
CA SER A 41 9.08 14.39 0.72
C SER A 41 8.86 15.68 -0.08
N ASN A 42 9.89 16.13 -0.80
CA ASN A 42 9.77 17.22 -1.79
C ASN A 42 9.22 16.74 -3.14
N THR A 43 9.02 15.43 -3.30
CA THR A 43 8.47 14.81 -4.51
C THR A 43 7.18 14.09 -4.17
N VAL A 44 6.14 14.34 -4.96
CA VAL A 44 4.82 13.71 -4.83
C VAL A 44 4.82 12.38 -5.59
N ILE A 45 4.19 11.36 -5.03
CA ILE A 45 3.97 10.09 -5.72
C ILE A 45 2.88 10.28 -6.79
N GLU A 46 3.24 10.10 -8.06
CA GLU A 46 2.33 10.23 -9.21
C GLU A 46 1.87 8.87 -9.78
N GLU A 47 2.57 7.80 -9.45
CA GLU A 47 2.24 6.43 -9.85
C GLU A 47 2.64 5.43 -8.76
N LEU A 48 1.86 4.36 -8.63
CA LEU A 48 2.16 3.26 -7.71
C LEU A 48 2.47 2.01 -8.52
N ALA A 49 3.67 1.45 -8.36
CA ALA A 49 3.96 0.11 -8.85
C ALA A 49 3.67 -0.92 -7.75
N VAL A 50 3.01 -2.01 -8.10
CA VAL A 50 2.60 -3.06 -7.17
C VAL A 50 3.15 -4.41 -7.61
N ASP A 51 3.38 -5.30 -6.66
CA ASP A 51 3.79 -6.68 -6.89
C ASP A 51 3.27 -7.60 -5.78
N GLY A 52 3.65 -8.89 -5.83
CA GLY A 52 3.25 -9.88 -4.84
C GLY A 52 1.84 -10.44 -5.07
N GLY A 53 1.47 -11.44 -4.28
CA GLY A 53 0.24 -12.23 -4.50
C GLY A 53 -1.06 -11.42 -4.45
N MET A 54 -1.11 -10.34 -3.67
CA MET A 54 -2.30 -9.47 -3.59
C MET A 54 -2.50 -8.63 -4.86
N SER A 55 -1.44 -8.39 -5.64
CA SER A 55 -1.54 -7.65 -6.91
C SER A 55 -2.35 -8.41 -7.97
N GLU A 56 -2.62 -9.71 -7.79
CA GLU A 56 -3.53 -10.45 -8.68
C GLU A 56 -4.98 -10.01 -8.57
N ASN A 57 -5.37 -9.40 -7.44
CA ASN A 57 -6.74 -8.98 -7.20
C ASN A 57 -7.04 -7.66 -7.93
N ASN A 58 -7.69 -7.76 -9.09
CA ASN A 58 -8.07 -6.61 -9.90
C ASN A 58 -9.02 -5.63 -9.18
N PHE A 59 -9.88 -6.13 -8.28
CA PHE A 59 -10.76 -5.25 -7.49
C PHE A 59 -9.93 -4.39 -6.54
N LEU A 60 -9.00 -5.01 -5.80
CA LEU A 60 -8.10 -4.30 -4.89
C LEU A 60 -7.28 -3.24 -5.64
N LEU A 61 -6.69 -3.59 -6.80
CA LEU A 61 -5.86 -2.66 -7.55
C LEU A 61 -6.65 -1.51 -8.18
N GLN A 62 -7.88 -1.76 -8.65
CA GLN A 62 -8.76 -0.69 -9.12
C GLN A 62 -9.15 0.24 -7.97
N PHE A 63 -9.59 -0.33 -6.84
CA PHE A 63 -9.96 0.44 -5.67
C PHE A 63 -8.78 1.26 -5.12
N GLN A 64 -7.57 0.70 -5.14
CA GLN A 64 -6.35 1.41 -4.77
C GLN A 64 -6.09 2.63 -5.66
N ALA A 65 -6.25 2.48 -6.98
CA ALA A 65 -6.09 3.58 -7.94
C ALA A 65 -7.15 4.66 -7.71
N ASP A 66 -8.40 4.26 -7.46
CA ASP A 66 -9.50 5.19 -7.16
C ASP A 66 -9.21 5.97 -5.88
N VAL A 67 -8.84 5.29 -4.80
CA VAL A 67 -8.63 5.88 -3.47
C VAL A 67 -7.42 6.80 -3.42
N LEU A 68 -6.34 6.48 -4.13
CA LEU A 68 -5.13 7.32 -4.21
C LEU A 68 -5.22 8.42 -5.27
N GLU A 69 -6.15 8.32 -6.21
CA GLU A 69 -6.28 9.22 -7.36
C GLU A 69 -5.02 9.27 -8.26
N ILE A 70 -4.25 8.17 -8.28
CA ILE A 70 -3.08 7.98 -9.14
C ILE A 70 -3.12 6.63 -9.85
N ALA A 71 -2.33 6.47 -10.91
CA ALA A 71 -2.25 5.22 -11.64
C ALA A 71 -1.56 4.11 -10.82
N VAL A 72 -2.11 2.89 -10.85
CA VAL A 72 -1.51 1.69 -10.25
C VAL A 72 -1.06 0.75 -11.36
N LYS A 73 0.21 0.33 -11.36
CA LYS A 73 0.83 -0.49 -12.40
C LYS A 73 1.24 -1.85 -11.85
N ARG A 74 0.69 -2.91 -12.44
CA ARG A 74 1.08 -4.30 -12.18
C ARG A 74 2.04 -4.79 -13.27
N PRO A 75 3.28 -5.19 -12.93
CA PRO A 75 4.21 -5.79 -13.87
C PRO A 75 3.79 -7.22 -14.22
N ALA A 76 4.21 -7.70 -15.40
CA ALA A 76 4.03 -9.09 -15.79
C ALA A 76 4.86 -10.07 -14.94
N MET A 77 6.03 -9.63 -14.46
CA MET A 77 6.81 -10.36 -13.46
C MET A 77 6.28 -10.02 -12.07
N ARG A 78 5.52 -10.96 -11.48
CA ARG A 78 4.77 -10.76 -10.22
C ARG A 78 5.63 -10.77 -8.96
N ASP A 79 6.83 -11.34 -9.04
CA ASP A 79 7.80 -11.36 -7.94
C ASP A 79 9.01 -10.52 -8.33
N THR A 80 8.95 -9.24 -7.97
CA THR A 80 10.03 -8.28 -8.16
C THR A 80 11.16 -8.49 -7.15
N THR A 81 10.91 -9.24 -6.07
CA THR A 81 11.90 -9.51 -5.03
C THR A 81 12.98 -10.44 -5.57
N VAL A 82 12.56 -11.58 -6.12
CA VAL A 82 13.48 -12.54 -6.77
C VAL A 82 14.15 -11.89 -7.97
N GLN A 83 13.41 -11.10 -8.75
CA GLN A 83 13.96 -10.35 -9.88
C GLN A 83 15.05 -9.37 -9.45
N GLY A 84 14.85 -8.64 -8.35
CA GLY A 84 15.83 -7.69 -7.82
C GLY A 84 17.13 -8.37 -7.40
N VAL A 85 17.04 -9.50 -6.69
CA VAL A 85 18.22 -10.30 -6.30
C VAL A 85 18.96 -10.83 -7.53
N ALA A 86 18.22 -11.33 -8.53
CA ALA A 86 18.81 -11.81 -9.77
C ALA A 86 19.56 -10.69 -10.51
N PHE A 87 18.95 -9.50 -10.64
CA PHE A 87 19.60 -8.34 -11.26
C PHE A 87 20.86 -7.92 -10.51
N ALA A 88 20.80 -7.83 -9.18
CA ALA A 88 21.97 -7.47 -8.38
C ALA A 88 23.12 -8.48 -8.55
N ALA A 89 22.82 -9.78 -8.47
CA ALA A 89 23.84 -10.82 -8.64
C ALA A 89 24.41 -10.85 -10.07
N GLY A 90 23.56 -10.73 -11.08
CA GLY A 90 23.99 -10.74 -12.48
C GLY A 90 24.82 -9.53 -12.87
N LEU A 91 24.49 -8.34 -12.35
CA LEU A 91 25.33 -7.14 -12.52
C LEU A 91 26.68 -7.31 -11.83
N ALA A 92 26.71 -7.89 -10.62
CA ALA A 92 27.95 -8.09 -9.86
C ALA A 92 28.95 -9.03 -10.56
N VAL A 93 28.47 -10.02 -11.32
CA VAL A 93 29.32 -10.97 -12.06
C VAL A 93 29.52 -10.61 -13.54
N GLY A 94 29.01 -9.45 -13.98
CA GLY A 94 29.10 -9.00 -15.37
C GLY A 94 28.25 -9.82 -16.36
N PHE A 95 27.21 -10.49 -15.88
CA PHE A 95 26.23 -11.17 -16.75
C PHE A 95 25.33 -10.14 -17.46
N TRP A 96 25.07 -9.01 -16.80
CA TRP A 96 24.44 -7.84 -17.41
C TRP A 96 25.31 -6.61 -17.24
N ASP A 97 25.27 -5.71 -18.21
CA ASP A 97 26.11 -4.52 -18.27
C ASP A 97 25.44 -3.27 -17.67
N ASP A 98 24.11 -3.19 -17.72
CA ASP A 98 23.37 -1.98 -17.36
C ASP A 98 22.06 -2.27 -16.62
N TYR A 99 21.96 -1.72 -15.40
CA TYR A 99 20.73 -1.76 -14.60
C TYR A 99 19.59 -0.99 -15.26
N GLN A 100 19.88 0.13 -15.92
CA GLN A 100 18.85 0.97 -16.52
C GLN A 100 18.14 0.24 -17.67
N ALA A 101 18.87 -0.46 -18.53
CA ALA A 101 18.32 -1.35 -19.56
C ALA A 101 17.39 -2.43 -18.96
N LEU A 102 17.78 -3.05 -17.84
CA LEU A 102 16.96 -4.06 -17.15
C LEU A 102 15.66 -3.48 -16.59
N VAL A 103 15.69 -2.25 -16.07
CA VAL A 103 14.49 -1.57 -15.55
C VAL A 103 13.57 -1.10 -16.68
N GLN A 104 14.14 -0.59 -17.78
CA GLN A 104 13.37 -0.14 -18.94
C GLN A 104 12.69 -1.30 -19.68
N GLY A 105 13.29 -2.50 -19.64
CA GLY A 105 12.71 -3.72 -20.21
C GLY A 105 11.53 -4.31 -19.42
N ARG A 106 11.12 -3.70 -18.30
CA ARG A 106 10.00 -4.23 -17.49
C ARG A 106 8.68 -4.13 -18.25
N ILE A 107 8.08 -5.30 -18.49
CA ILE A 107 6.78 -5.41 -19.13
C ILE A 107 5.68 -5.18 -18.08
N ILE A 108 4.79 -4.23 -18.36
CA ILE A 108 3.58 -4.00 -17.59
C ILE A 108 2.48 -4.94 -18.09
N ASP A 109 1.90 -5.72 -17.18
CA ASP A 109 0.72 -6.55 -17.48
C ASP A 109 -0.53 -5.69 -17.56
N ARG A 110 -0.76 -4.87 -16.53
CA ARG A 110 -1.96 -4.03 -16.44
C ARG A 110 -1.69 -2.71 -15.73
N CYS A 111 -2.37 -1.67 -16.21
CA CYS A 111 -2.44 -0.36 -15.58
C CYS A 111 -3.89 -0.10 -15.16
N PHE A 112 -4.09 0.30 -13.91
CA PHE A 112 -5.37 0.70 -13.34
C PHE A 112 -5.35 2.21 -13.19
N SER A 113 -6.30 2.89 -13.82
CA SER A 113 -6.43 4.34 -13.75
C SER A 113 -7.60 4.71 -12.82
N PRO A 114 -7.52 5.84 -12.10
CA PRO A 114 -8.61 6.28 -11.24
C PRO A 114 -9.91 6.42 -12.03
N SER A 115 -10.98 5.84 -11.50
CA SER A 115 -12.33 5.97 -12.03
C SER A 115 -13.09 7.06 -11.26
N ALA A 116 -13.86 7.90 -11.97
CA ALA A 116 -14.58 9.04 -11.39
C ALA A 116 -15.82 8.65 -10.56
N LEU A 117 -15.99 7.38 -10.18
CA LEU A 117 -17.28 6.82 -9.77
C LEU A 117 -17.54 6.79 -8.26
N ASN A 118 -16.56 7.08 -7.40
CA ASN A 118 -16.69 6.82 -5.96
C ASN A 118 -16.48 8.09 -5.11
N ASN A 119 -17.24 8.20 -4.01
CA ASN A 119 -17.11 9.27 -3.02
C ASN A 119 -15.93 8.99 -2.06
N ASN A 120 -14.74 8.81 -2.63
CA ASN A 120 -13.55 8.30 -1.94
C ASN A 120 -13.14 9.14 -0.72
N ALA A 121 -13.46 10.44 -0.71
CA ALA A 121 -13.15 11.34 0.40
C ALA A 121 -14.01 11.04 1.64
N ALA A 122 -15.31 10.82 1.47
CA ALA A 122 -16.22 10.52 2.59
C ALA A 122 -15.96 9.12 3.17
N ASP A 123 -15.70 8.15 2.32
CA ASP A 123 -15.41 6.78 2.76
C ASP A 123 -14.06 6.74 3.52
N PHE A 124 -13.05 7.49 3.05
CA PHE A 124 -11.79 7.61 3.77
C PHE A 124 -11.91 8.37 5.10
N ALA A 125 -12.78 9.38 5.19
CA ALA A 125 -13.07 10.03 6.47
C ALA A 125 -13.71 9.04 7.46
N THR A 126 -14.62 8.21 6.99
CA THR A 126 -15.25 7.14 7.79
C THR A 126 -14.22 6.12 8.28
N TRP A 127 -13.23 5.78 7.44
CA TRP A 127 -12.08 4.96 7.84
C TRP A 127 -11.28 5.60 8.99
N LEU A 128 -10.95 6.89 8.89
CA LEU A 128 -10.22 7.60 9.94
C LEU A 128 -11.01 7.66 11.25
N ASP A 129 -12.33 7.85 11.19
CA ASP A 129 -13.20 7.80 12.36
C ASP A 129 -13.17 6.41 13.03
N ALA A 130 -13.22 5.34 12.24
CA ALA A 130 -13.13 3.97 12.75
C ALA A 130 -11.78 3.69 13.43
N LEU A 131 -10.67 4.16 12.85
CA LEU A 131 -9.35 4.10 13.48
C LEU A 131 -9.32 4.87 14.80
N ALA A 132 -9.84 6.10 14.82
CA ALA A 132 -9.88 6.92 16.02
C ALA A 132 -10.69 6.24 17.14
N MET A 133 -11.84 5.65 16.82
CA MET A 133 -12.63 4.87 17.78
C MET A 133 -11.87 3.67 18.33
N GLN A 134 -11.13 2.96 17.48
CA GLN A 134 -10.27 1.86 17.91
C GLN A 134 -9.26 2.36 18.94
N PHE A 135 -8.55 3.46 18.69
CA PHE A 135 -7.57 4.02 19.65
C PHE A 135 -8.21 4.54 20.94
N LEU A 136 -9.40 5.15 20.88
CA LEU A 136 -10.13 5.65 22.04
C LEU A 136 -10.55 4.53 23.00
N GLN A 137 -10.89 3.35 22.49
CA GLN A 137 -11.20 2.17 23.31
C GLN A 137 -10.03 1.68 24.18
N TYR A 138 -8.79 2.12 23.90
CA TYR A 138 -7.59 1.74 24.65
C TYR A 138 -7.12 2.77 25.70
N GLY A 139 -7.88 3.85 25.92
CA GLY A 139 -7.73 4.73 27.08
C GLY A 139 -6.81 5.94 26.89
N GLY A 140 -7.38 7.14 27.07
CA GLY A 140 -6.73 8.38 27.54
C GLY A 140 -5.73 9.08 26.61
N GLY A 141 -5.91 10.40 26.42
CA GLY A 141 -5.26 11.30 25.45
C GLY A 141 -3.73 11.30 25.27
N LEU A 142 -2.95 10.50 26.00
CA LEU A 142 -1.53 10.22 25.68
C LEU A 142 -1.36 9.14 24.59
N SER A 143 -2.37 8.29 24.37
CA SER A 143 -2.32 7.15 23.45
C SER A 143 -2.42 7.53 21.97
N LEU A 144 -2.90 8.72 21.62
CA LEU A 144 -2.93 9.22 20.24
C LEU A 144 -1.54 9.62 19.74
N LEU A 145 -0.77 10.35 20.55
CA LEU A 145 0.63 10.72 20.24
C LEU A 145 1.53 9.50 20.29
N LEU A 146 1.34 8.63 21.30
CA LEU A 146 2.07 7.37 21.37
C LEU A 146 1.65 6.42 20.24
N GLY A 147 0.39 6.42 19.82
CA GLY A 147 -0.14 5.63 18.70
C GLY A 147 0.44 6.07 17.36
N LEU A 148 0.49 7.38 17.09
CA LEU A 148 1.17 7.95 15.93
C LEU A 148 2.68 7.68 15.96
N MET A 149 3.35 7.84 17.11
CA MET A 149 4.77 7.50 17.26
C MET A 149 5.03 6.00 17.14
N THR A 150 4.15 5.15 17.65
CA THR A 150 4.28 3.69 17.55
C THR A 150 3.96 3.24 16.14
N ALA A 151 3.03 3.87 15.43
CA ALA A 151 2.81 3.65 14.00
C ALA A 151 4.04 4.08 13.19
N LEU A 152 4.67 5.23 13.50
CA LEU A 152 5.91 5.68 12.85
C LEU A 152 7.11 4.77 13.15
N LEU A 153 7.25 4.31 14.40
CA LEU A 153 8.32 3.43 14.86
C LEU A 153 8.11 1.98 14.40
N LEU A 154 6.86 1.50 14.39
CA LEU A 154 6.51 0.23 13.79
C LEU A 154 6.70 0.30 12.29
N PHE A 155 6.38 1.40 11.62
CA PHE A 155 6.67 1.60 10.20
C PHE A 155 8.18 1.59 9.97
N SER A 156 8.98 2.27 10.80
CA SER A 156 10.45 2.19 10.73
C SER A 156 10.99 0.77 11.02
N SER A 157 10.39 0.02 11.93
CA SER A 157 10.82 -1.34 12.31
C SER A 157 10.31 -2.44 11.37
N VAL A 158 9.12 -2.28 10.79
CA VAL A 158 8.53 -3.15 9.77
C VAL A 158 9.22 -2.87 8.45
N VAL A 159 9.52 -1.61 8.12
CA VAL A 159 10.45 -1.31 7.04
C VAL A 159 11.81 -1.91 7.37
N ALA A 160 12.42 -1.71 8.54
CA ALA A 160 13.74 -2.32 8.86
C ALA A 160 13.76 -3.87 8.92
N HIS A 161 12.63 -4.53 9.21
CA HIS A 161 12.53 -5.99 9.34
C HIS A 161 12.02 -6.66 8.04
N GLU A 162 11.19 -6.00 7.24
CA GLU A 162 10.78 -6.40 5.88
C GLU A 162 11.80 -5.95 4.81
N LEU A 163 12.71 -5.02 5.13
CA LEU A 163 13.92 -4.70 4.35
C LEU A 163 14.89 -5.90 4.27
N GLY A 164 14.58 -7.02 4.94
CA GLY A 164 15.19 -8.32 4.67
C GLY A 164 14.58 -9.02 3.45
N HIS A 165 13.26 -9.00 3.25
CA HIS A 165 12.58 -9.77 2.21
C HIS A 165 11.18 -9.18 1.90
N SER A 166 10.99 -8.73 0.65
CA SER A 166 9.72 -8.30 0.01
C SER A 166 9.37 -6.80 0.05
N PHE A 167 9.53 -6.16 -1.11
CA PHE A 167 9.28 -4.73 -1.34
C PHE A 167 7.99 -4.52 -2.14
N ILE A 168 7.10 -3.62 -1.69
CA ILE A 168 6.22 -2.85 -2.58
C ILE A 168 7.05 -1.64 -3.05
N ALA A 169 7.42 -1.59 -4.32
CA ALA A 169 8.20 -0.48 -4.88
C ALA A 169 7.29 0.73 -5.19
N ILE A 170 7.09 1.63 -4.22
CA ILE A 170 6.49 2.94 -4.47
C ILE A 170 7.49 3.79 -5.25
N ARG A 171 7.25 4.02 -6.54
CA ARG A 171 8.10 4.84 -7.41
C ARG A 171 7.51 6.24 -7.55
N ALA A 172 8.10 7.23 -6.87
CA ALA A 172 7.95 8.61 -7.29
C ALA A 172 8.76 8.81 -8.59
N ARG A 173 8.12 9.25 -9.67
CA ARG A 173 8.83 9.79 -10.85
C ARG A 173 8.83 11.31 -10.74
N ASN A 174 9.97 11.93 -11.08
CA ASN A 174 10.04 13.28 -11.64
C ASN A 174 9.79 13.20 -13.15
#